data_AF-A0A8J7Y973-F1
#
_entry.id   AF-A0A8J7Y973-F1
#
_cell.length_a   1.000
_cell.length_b   1.000
_cell.length_c   1.000
_cell.angle_alpha   90.00
_cell.angle_beta   90.00
_cell.angle_gamma   90.00
#
_symmetry.space_group_name_H-M   'P 1'
#
loop_
_entity.id
_entity.type
_entity.pdbx_description
1 polymer ?
#
loop_
_entity_poly.entity_id
_entity_poly.type
_entity_poly.pdbx_seq_one_letter_code
_entity_poly.pdbx_strand_id
1 'polypeptide(L)'
;MEKYNLQGLSCADCAFTLEKELSQMDSVTTVHLNGATGTLSIDCEDIDEVARKIKELEPGVTITKSEEPSPHRTRTIIILALIFFLFGLLFREPLHETVYSWAEYAVFLTAYLLVGRNVLRKAVLNTVKGHIFDENFLMTVATTGAILIHQLPEAAGVMLF
;
A
#
# COMPACT_ATOMS: atom_id res chain seq x y z
N MET A 1 -22.02 -2.98 -1.77
CA MET A 1 -21.07 -1.88 -1.45
C MET A 1 -19.74 -2.14 -2.13
N GLU A 2 -19.53 -1.45 -3.24
CA GLU A 2 -18.23 -1.42 -3.92
C GLU A 2 -17.39 -0.27 -3.37
N LYS A 3 -16.06 -0.48 -3.32
CA LYS A 3 -15.10 0.51 -2.84
C LYS A 3 -14.31 1.10 -3.99
N TYR A 4 -14.22 2.42 -4.00
CA TYR A 4 -13.46 3.20 -4.96
C TYR A 4 -12.51 4.14 -4.22
N ASN A 5 -11.35 4.40 -4.80
CA ASN A 5 -10.40 5.39 -4.31
C ASN A 5 -10.52 6.65 -5.18
N LEU A 6 -10.72 7.80 -4.53
CA LEU A 6 -10.76 9.12 -5.12
C LEU A 6 -9.41 9.80 -4.91
N GLN A 7 -8.62 9.90 -5.98
CA GLN A 7 -7.34 10.62 -5.95
C GLN A 7 -7.57 12.08 -6.32
N GLY A 8 -7.04 13.01 -5.52
CA GLY A 8 -7.15 14.47 -5.75
C GLY A 8 -8.06 15.21 -4.77
N LEU A 9 -8.78 14.49 -3.91
CA LEU A 9 -9.67 15.08 -2.91
C LEU A 9 -8.87 15.41 -1.63
N SER A 10 -8.61 16.70 -1.35
CA SER A 10 -7.78 17.13 -0.20
C SER A 10 -8.52 17.95 0.85
N CYS A 11 -9.81 18.23 0.65
CA CYS A 11 -10.61 19.06 1.55
C CYS A 11 -11.72 18.25 2.19
N ALA A 12 -11.79 18.25 3.53
CA ALA A 12 -12.81 17.54 4.30
C ALA A 12 -14.23 18.06 3.99
N ASP A 13 -14.37 19.38 3.77
CA ASP A 13 -15.64 19.99 3.37
C ASP A 13 -16.06 19.57 1.96
N CYS A 14 -15.11 19.42 1.03
CA CYS A 14 -15.39 18.90 -0.31
C CYS A 14 -15.87 17.45 -0.25
N ALA A 15 -15.27 16.62 0.60
CA ALA A 15 -15.70 15.24 0.80
C ALA A 15 -17.14 15.16 1.33
N PHE A 16 -17.46 15.97 2.34
CA PHE A 16 -18.81 15.98 2.90
C PHE A 16 -19.84 16.48 1.88
N THR A 17 -19.51 17.53 1.12
CA THR A 17 -20.39 18.06 0.06
C THR A 17 -20.62 17.03 -1.04
N LEU A 18 -19.56 16.33 -1.46
CA LEU A 18 -19.65 15.28 -2.47
C LEU A 18 -20.49 14.09 -1.99
N GLU A 19 -20.31 13.63 -0.76
CA GLU A 19 -21.12 12.57 -0.17
C GLU A 19 -22.61 12.94 -0.17
N LYS A 20 -22.91 14.18 0.24
CA LYS A 20 -24.29 14.70 0.27
C LYS A 20 -24.92 14.74 -1.11
N GLU A 21 -24.23 15.29 -2.11
CA GLU A 21 -24.75 15.36 -3.49
C GLU A 21 -24.96 13.97 -4.08
N LEU A 22 -24.04 13.03 -3.83
CA LEU A 22 -24.16 11.64 -4.28
C LEU A 22 -25.31 10.90 -3.58
N SER A 23 -25.59 11.23 -2.31
CA SER A 23 -26.70 10.62 -1.56
C SER A 23 -28.08 11.07 -2.05
N GLN A 24 -28.16 12.16 -2.81
CA GLN A 24 -29.39 12.70 -3.37
C GLN A 24 -29.72 12.13 -4.76
N MET A 25 -28.85 11.29 -5.33
CA MET A 25 -29.08 10.64 -6.61
C MET A 25 -29.98 9.41 -6.44
N ASP A 26 -31.04 9.30 -7.26
CA ASP A 26 -31.93 8.13 -7.26
C ASP A 26 -31.20 6.80 -7.54
N SER A 27 -30.07 6.87 -8.26
CA SER A 27 -29.23 5.74 -8.64
C SER A 27 -28.36 5.20 -7.49
N VAL A 28 -28.38 5.84 -6.30
CA VAL A 28 -27.50 5.56 -5.16
C VAL A 28 -28.31 5.21 -3.91
N THR A 29 -28.17 3.98 -3.42
CA THR A 29 -28.85 3.53 -2.20
C THR A 29 -28.09 3.92 -0.93
N THR A 30 -26.76 3.82 -0.96
CA THR A 30 -25.92 4.20 0.19
C THR A 30 -24.57 4.70 -0.31
N VAL A 31 -24.12 5.81 0.25
CA VAL A 31 -22.80 6.39 -0.04
C VAL A 31 -22.12 6.79 1.26
N HIS A 32 -20.86 6.43 1.38
CA HIS A 32 -19.98 6.87 2.44
C HIS A 32 -18.64 7.25 1.85
N LEU A 33 -18.20 8.49 2.11
CA LEU A 33 -16.92 8.99 1.68
C LEU A 33 -16.02 9.23 2.89
N ASN A 34 -14.96 8.44 2.99
CA ASN A 34 -13.93 8.67 3.99
C ASN A 34 -12.97 9.75 3.48
N GLY A 35 -13.21 11.01 3.87
CA GLY A 35 -12.36 12.14 3.49
C GLY A 35 -10.92 12.06 3.98
N ALA A 36 -10.63 11.26 5.03
CA ALA A 36 -9.26 11.06 5.51
C ALA A 36 -8.45 10.12 4.62
N THR A 37 -9.10 9.12 4.01
CA THR A 37 -8.44 8.11 3.17
C THR A 37 -8.73 8.26 1.68
N GLY A 38 -9.62 9.16 1.29
CA GLY A 38 -10.13 9.30 -0.08
C GLY A 38 -10.92 8.08 -0.56
N THR A 39 -11.55 7.32 0.34
CA THR A 39 -12.25 6.07 -0.02
C THR A 39 -13.75 6.29 -0.11
N LEU A 40 -14.32 6.09 -1.30
CA LEU A 40 -15.75 6.11 -1.58
C LEU A 40 -16.30 4.68 -1.50
N SER A 41 -17.19 4.44 -0.55
CA SER A 41 -17.96 3.20 -0.44
C SER A 41 -19.37 3.51 -0.93
N ILE A 42 -19.74 2.99 -2.10
CA ILE A 42 -21.02 3.29 -2.73
C ILE A 42 -21.76 2.01 -3.13
N ASP A 43 -23.08 2.07 -3.00
CA ASP A 43 -24.02 1.07 -3.49
C ASP A 43 -24.94 1.77 -4.50
N CYS A 44 -24.73 1.49 -5.79
CA CYS A 44 -25.42 2.13 -6.90
C CYS A 44 -25.70 1.13 -8.02
N GLU A 45 -26.78 1.33 -8.77
CA GLU A 45 -27.09 0.53 -9.96
C GLU A 45 -26.25 0.95 -11.17
N ASP A 46 -25.89 2.24 -11.28
CA ASP A 46 -25.12 2.80 -12.40
C ASP A 46 -23.91 3.61 -11.92
N ILE A 47 -22.71 3.02 -12.06
CA ILE A 47 -21.45 3.65 -11.65
C ILE A 47 -20.98 4.73 -12.64
N ASP A 48 -21.38 4.66 -13.91
CA ASP A 48 -20.97 5.59 -14.96
C ASP A 48 -21.66 6.95 -14.81
N GLU A 49 -22.90 6.97 -14.31
CA GLU A 49 -23.61 8.18 -13.91
C GLU A 49 -22.95 8.85 -12.70
N VAL A 50 -22.62 8.07 -11.66
CA VAL A 50 -21.90 8.54 -10.47
C VAL A 50 -20.54 9.11 -10.87
N ALA A 51 -19.79 8.43 -11.73
CA ALA A 51 -18.47 8.87 -12.18
C ALA A 51 -18.53 10.18 -12.98
N ARG A 52 -19.58 10.38 -13.78
CA ARG A 52 -19.83 11.66 -14.47
C ARG A 52 -20.11 12.77 -13.49
N LYS A 53 -20.99 12.54 -12.52
CA LYS A 53 -21.36 13.54 -11.51
C LYS A 53 -20.17 13.99 -10.66
N ILE A 54 -19.32 13.05 -10.28
CA ILE A 54 -18.07 13.34 -9.54
C ILE A 54 -17.14 14.22 -10.39
N LYS A 55 -16.97 13.93 -11.68
CA LYS A 55 -16.14 14.75 -12.58
C LYS A 55 -16.70 16.16 -12.81
N GLU A 56 -18.02 16.33 -12.80
CA GLU A 56 -18.65 17.65 -12.90
C GLU A 56 -18.39 18.50 -11.66
N LEU A 57 -18.47 17.88 -10.46
CA LEU A 57 -18.28 18.56 -9.18
C LEU A 57 -16.80 18.84 -8.90
N GLU A 58 -15.93 17.86 -9.16
CA GLU A 58 -14.48 17.95 -8.94
C GLU A 58 -13.71 17.39 -10.16
N PRO A 59 -13.42 18.23 -11.17
CA PRO A 59 -12.75 17.79 -12.40
C PRO A 59 -11.30 17.29 -12.19
N GLY A 60 -10.71 17.52 -11.02
CA GLY A 60 -9.39 17.03 -10.63
C GLY A 60 -9.39 15.61 -10.04
N VAL A 61 -10.56 14.99 -9.82
CA VAL A 61 -10.66 13.71 -9.11
C VAL A 61 -10.60 12.53 -10.06
N THR A 62 -9.66 11.60 -9.78
CA THR A 62 -9.54 10.32 -10.51
C THR A 62 -10.13 9.19 -9.67
N ILE A 63 -11.08 8.46 -10.25
CA ILE A 63 -11.71 7.29 -9.62
C ILE A 63 -10.96 6.03 -10.03
N THR A 64 -10.42 5.31 -9.05
CA THR A 64 -9.83 3.99 -9.25
C THR A 64 -10.60 2.97 -8.43
N LYS A 65 -10.97 1.82 -9.02
CA LYS A 65 -11.60 0.74 -8.25
C LYS A 65 -10.61 0.27 -7.19
N SER A 66 -11.01 0.28 -5.92
CA SER A 66 -10.16 -0.23 -4.84
C SER A 66 -10.15 -1.75 -4.94
N GLU A 67 -9.12 -2.32 -5.56
CA GLU A 67 -8.82 -3.74 -5.45
C GLU A 67 -8.46 -4.04 -3.99
N GLU A 68 -9.41 -4.56 -3.22
CA GLU A 68 -9.10 -5.11 -1.90
C GLU A 68 -8.26 -6.39 -2.09
N PRO A 69 -7.01 -6.44 -1.60
CA PRO A 69 -6.24 -7.67 -1.66
C PRO A 69 -6.96 -8.73 -0.82
N SER A 70 -7.36 -9.84 -1.46
CA SER A 70 -8.06 -10.95 -0.80
C SER A 70 -7.46 -11.29 0.59
N PRO A 71 -8.25 -11.25 1.68
CA PRO A 71 -7.74 -11.32 3.05
C PRO A 71 -7.03 -12.64 3.36
N HIS A 72 -7.36 -13.72 2.64
CA HIS A 72 -6.74 -15.03 2.85
C HIS A 72 -5.31 -15.14 2.29
N ARG A 73 -4.99 -14.39 1.22
CA ARG A 73 -3.67 -14.47 0.57
C ARG A 73 -2.61 -13.66 1.33
N THR A 74 -2.99 -12.50 1.86
CA THR A 74 -2.09 -11.62 2.61
C THR A 74 -1.67 -12.25 3.94
N ARG A 75 -2.59 -12.93 4.65
CA ARG A 75 -2.28 -13.57 5.94
C ARG A 75 -1.24 -14.68 5.80
N THR A 76 -1.33 -15.52 4.77
CA THR A 76 -0.37 -16.62 4.55
C THR A 76 1.02 -16.09 4.16
N ILE A 77 1.08 -15.00 3.39
CA ILE A 77 2.35 -14.35 3.04
C ILE A 77 3.00 -13.73 4.29
N ILE A 78 2.23 -13.07 5.16
CA ILE A 78 2.74 -12.50 6.41
C ILE A 78 3.24 -13.62 7.36
N ILE A 79 2.49 -14.72 7.49
CA ILE A 79 2.90 -15.86 8.33
C ILE A 79 4.18 -16.50 7.80
N LEU A 80 4.28 -16.70 6.48
CA LEU A 80 5.48 -17.26 5.85
C LEU A 80 6.69 -16.33 6.01
N ALA A 81 6.49 -15.03 5.85
CA ALA A 81 7.50 -13.99 6.07
C ALA A 81 7.99 -13.98 7.52
N LEU A 82 7.07 -14.06 8.48
CA LEU A 82 7.38 -14.12 9.91
C LEU A 82 8.20 -15.38 10.25
N ILE A 83 7.85 -16.54 9.68
CA ILE A 83 8.59 -17.79 9.86
C ILE A 83 10.00 -17.68 9.27
N PHE A 84 10.14 -17.15 8.06
CA PHE A 84 11.45 -16.96 7.42
C PHE A 84 12.31 -15.95 8.20
N PHE A 85 11.71 -14.89 8.72
CA PHE A 85 12.39 -13.88 9.54
C PHE A 85 12.86 -14.46 10.87
N LEU A 86 12.00 -15.19 11.59
CA LEU A 86 12.38 -15.90 12.81
C LEU A 86 13.47 -16.93 12.56
N PHE A 87 13.42 -17.65 11.42
CA PHE A 87 14.46 -18.59 11.03
C PHE A 87 15.81 -17.89 10.79
N GLY A 88 15.82 -16.77 10.05
CA GLY A 88 17.01 -15.95 9.84
C GLY A 88 17.57 -15.37 11.15
N LEU A 89 16.71 -15.04 12.10
CA LEU A 89 17.09 -14.49 13.41
C LEU A 89 17.65 -15.58 14.34
N LEU A 90 17.08 -16.79 14.32
CA LEU A 90 17.55 -17.97 15.07
C LEU A 90 18.89 -18.49 14.57
N PHE A 91 19.16 -18.38 13.26
CA PHE A 91 20.41 -18.80 12.64
C PHE A 91 21.45 -17.67 12.50
N ARG A 92 21.23 -16.51 13.14
CA ARG A 92 22.13 -15.34 13.09
C ARG A 92 23.53 -15.66 13.62
N GLU A 93 23.63 -16.33 14.77
CA GLU A 93 24.93 -16.68 15.38
C GLU A 93 25.76 -17.71 14.59
N PRO A 94 25.21 -18.84 14.10
CA PRO A 94 25.98 -19.80 13.30
C PRO A 94 26.34 -19.30 11.89
N LEU A 95 25.62 -18.30 11.34
CA LEU A 95 25.94 -17.72 10.03
C LEU A 95 27.06 -16.68 10.09
N HIS A 96 27.20 -15.95 11.21
CA HIS A 96 28.13 -14.82 11.29
C HIS A 96 29.59 -15.24 11.54
N GLU A 97 29.83 -16.41 12.13
CA GLU A 97 31.20 -16.90 12.42
C GLU A 97 31.87 -17.69 11.29
N THR A 98 31.15 -18.06 10.21
CA THR A 98 31.75 -18.83 9.11
C THR A 98 31.79 -18.00 7.82
N VAL A 99 32.80 -18.27 6.98
CA VAL A 99 33.21 -17.70 5.68
C VAL A 99 32.10 -17.52 4.59
N TYR A 100 30.81 -17.67 4.92
CA TYR A 100 29.64 -17.56 4.05
C TYR A 100 28.93 -16.19 4.09
N SER A 101 29.69 -15.09 4.15
CA SER A 101 29.16 -13.71 4.16
C SER A 101 28.21 -13.42 2.96
N TRP A 102 28.40 -14.10 1.83
CA TRP A 102 27.52 -14.00 0.66
C TRP A 102 26.18 -14.76 0.82
N ALA A 103 26.14 -15.83 1.63
CA ALA A 103 24.93 -16.60 1.88
C ALA A 103 23.98 -15.86 2.83
N GLU A 104 24.53 -15.11 3.80
CA GLU A 104 23.76 -14.20 4.65
C GLU A 104 23.04 -13.14 3.80
N TYR A 105 23.77 -12.52 2.86
CA TYR A 105 23.20 -11.62 1.86
C TYR A 105 22.10 -12.29 1.03
N ALA A 106 22.33 -13.50 0.53
CA ALA A 106 21.34 -14.21 -0.28
C ALA A 106 20.04 -14.48 0.48
N VAL A 107 20.12 -14.91 1.75
CA VAL A 107 18.94 -15.23 2.58
C VAL A 107 18.17 -13.96 2.94
N PHE A 108 18.84 -12.94 3.48
CA PHE A 108 18.17 -11.72 3.92
C PHE A 108 17.66 -10.87 2.75
N LEU A 109 18.37 -10.83 1.62
CA LEU A 109 17.89 -10.14 0.43
C LEU A 109 16.67 -10.86 -0.18
N THR A 110 16.65 -12.20 -0.14
CA THR A 110 15.47 -12.96 -0.57
C THR A 110 14.28 -12.67 0.34
N ALA A 111 14.47 -12.67 1.67
CA ALA A 111 13.41 -12.31 2.61
C ALA A 111 12.93 -10.87 2.40
N TYR A 112 13.85 -9.92 2.27
CA TYR A 112 13.57 -8.50 1.98
C TYR A 112 12.74 -8.34 0.71
N LEU A 113 13.12 -8.99 -0.39
CA LEU A 113 12.38 -8.91 -1.65
C LEU A 113 11.01 -9.57 -1.57
N LEU A 114 10.88 -10.68 -0.83
CA LEU A 114 9.63 -11.43 -0.74
C LEU A 114 8.58 -10.66 0.05
N VAL A 115 8.98 -10.02 1.15
CA VAL A 115 8.10 -9.18 1.98
C VAL A 115 7.91 -7.80 1.36
N GLY A 116 9.01 -7.15 0.99
CA GLY A 116 9.04 -5.78 0.49
C GLY A 116 8.51 -5.61 -0.93
N ARG A 117 8.18 -6.68 -1.66
CA ARG A 117 7.75 -6.59 -3.08
C ARG A 117 6.62 -5.60 -3.31
N ASN A 118 5.63 -5.57 -2.44
CA ASN A 118 4.49 -4.67 -2.56
C ASN A 118 4.88 -3.21 -2.29
N VAL A 119 5.74 -2.99 -1.28
CA VAL A 119 6.26 -1.66 -0.90
C VAL A 119 7.16 -1.13 -2.01
N LEU A 120 8.14 -1.92 -2.46
CA LEU A 120 9.05 -1.56 -3.56
C LEU A 120 8.29 -1.22 -4.84
N ARG A 121 7.29 -2.04 -5.20
CA ARG A 121 6.47 -1.77 -6.39
C ARG A 121 5.68 -0.48 -6.24
N LYS A 122 5.04 -0.24 -5.09
CA LYS A 122 4.31 1.00 -4.80
C LYS A 122 5.24 2.22 -4.81
N ALA A 123 6.43 2.11 -4.21
CA ALA A 123 7.43 3.16 -4.19
C ALA A 123 7.80 3.59 -5.62
N VAL A 124 8.06 2.63 -6.52
CA VAL A 124 8.37 2.92 -7.93
C VAL A 124 7.17 3.54 -8.64
N LEU A 125 5.98 2.95 -8.53
CA LEU A 125 4.77 3.46 -9.19
C LEU A 125 4.38 4.87 -8.72
N ASN A 126 4.43 5.13 -7.41
CA ASN A 126 4.08 6.42 -6.81
C ASN A 126 5.11 7.50 -7.17
N THR A 127 6.40 7.13 -7.18
CA THR A 127 7.49 8.01 -7.64
C THR A 127 7.30 8.42 -9.10
N VAL A 128 7.00 7.46 -9.99
CA VAL A 128 6.75 7.75 -11.42
C VAL A 128 5.51 8.64 -11.63
N LYS A 129 4.50 8.52 -10.76
CA LYS A 129 3.30 9.37 -10.78
C LYS A 129 3.51 10.77 -10.19
N GLY A 130 4.70 11.10 -9.71
CA GLY A 130 5.04 12.42 -9.16
C GLY A 130 4.99 12.52 -7.63
N HIS A 131 4.66 11.43 -6.92
CA HIS A 131 4.65 11.38 -5.45
C HIS A 131 5.99 10.85 -4.92
N ILE A 132 7.02 11.69 -5.02
CA ILE A 132 8.42 11.37 -4.66
C ILE A 132 8.69 11.26 -3.14
N PHE A 133 7.81 11.75 -2.27
CA PHE A 133 7.97 11.68 -0.81
C PHE A 133 6.88 10.82 -0.14
N ASP A 134 6.51 9.74 -0.81
CA ASP A 134 5.54 8.77 -0.30
C ASP A 134 6.17 7.87 0.79
N GLU A 135 5.35 7.34 1.70
CA GLU A 135 5.79 6.44 2.76
C GLU A 135 6.57 5.23 2.22
N ASN A 136 6.07 4.63 1.12
CA ASN A 136 6.72 3.50 0.48
C ASN A 136 8.11 3.87 -0.06
N PHE A 137 8.28 5.11 -0.55
CA PHE A 137 9.56 5.62 -1.01
C PHE A 137 10.53 5.82 0.17
N LEU A 138 10.07 6.45 1.25
CA LEU A 138 10.88 6.68 2.45
C LEU A 138 11.34 5.36 3.09
N MET A 139 10.48 4.35 3.19
CA MET A 139 10.85 3.00 3.65
C MET A 139 11.87 2.33 2.72
N THR A 140 11.73 2.50 1.40
CA THR A 140 12.69 1.95 0.42
C THR A 140 14.07 2.60 0.54
N VAL A 141 14.13 3.92 0.69
CA VAL A 141 15.40 4.65 0.89
C VAL A 141 16.07 4.25 2.19
N ALA A 142 15.31 4.17 3.29
CA ALA A 142 15.83 3.77 4.60
C ALA A 142 16.42 2.35 4.58
N THR A 143 15.69 1.40 4.00
CA THR A 143 16.16 0.01 3.91
C THR A 143 17.31 -0.17 2.94
N THR A 144 17.36 0.60 1.86
CA THR A 144 18.53 0.65 0.97
C THR A 144 19.76 1.15 1.72
N GLY A 145 19.61 2.20 2.54
CA GLY A 145 20.67 2.68 3.44
C GLY A 145 21.15 1.61 4.42
N ALA A 146 20.23 0.87 5.03
CA ALA A 146 20.54 -0.25 5.93
C ALA A 146 21.33 -1.36 5.21
N ILE A 147 20.96 -1.71 3.98
CA ILE A 147 21.70 -2.67 3.15
C ILE A 147 23.12 -2.17 2.86
N LEU A 148 23.29 -0.89 2.54
CA LEU A 148 24.60 -0.29 2.25
C LEU A 148 25.55 -0.29 3.47
N ILE A 149 25.01 -0.21 4.70
CA ILE A 149 25.80 -0.31 5.94
C ILE A 149 25.87 -1.74 6.50
N HIS A 150 25.52 -2.76 5.70
CA HIS A 150 25.51 -4.18 6.08
C HIS A 150 24.55 -4.55 7.23
N GLN A 151 23.54 -3.72 7.50
CA GLN A 151 22.47 -3.98 8.48
C GLN A 151 21.26 -4.63 7.78
N LEU A 152 21.47 -5.86 7.30
CA LEU A 152 20.47 -6.63 6.53
C LEU A 152 19.24 -7.06 7.36
N PRO A 153 19.39 -7.50 8.62
CA PRO A 153 18.24 -7.83 9.47
C PRO A 153 17.29 -6.64 9.69
N GLU A 154 17.85 -5.44 9.83
CA GLU A 154 17.13 -4.19 10.05
C GLU A 154 16.40 -3.77 8.76
N ALA A 155 17.04 -3.94 7.60
CA ALA A 155 16.41 -3.70 6.30
C ALA A 155 15.19 -4.62 6.07
N ALA A 156 15.32 -5.91 6.40
CA ALA A 156 14.22 -6.86 6.31
C ALA A 156 13.13 -6.59 7.36
N GLY A 157 13.52 -6.17 8.56
CA GLY A 157 12.59 -5.81 9.64
C GLY A 157 11.70 -4.63 9.28
N VAL A 158 12.25 -3.55 8.74
CA VAL A 158 11.46 -2.37 8.33
C VAL A 158 10.43 -2.72 7.26
N MET A 159 10.71 -3.67 6.35
CA MET A 159 9.71 -4.09 5.34
C MET A 159 8.61 -4.99 5.90
N LEU A 160 8.79 -5.55 7.09
CA LEU A 160 7.86 -6.47 7.75
C LEU A 160 6.79 -5.76 8.59
N PHE A 161 7.12 -4.58 9.12
CA PHE A 161 6.26 -3.75 9.98
C PHE A 161 5.64 -2.61 9.19
#